data_AF-A0A9D8SA34-F1
#
_entry.id   AF-A0A9D8SA34-F1
#
_cell.length_a   1.000
_cell.length_b   1.000
_cell.length_c   1.000
_cell.angle_alpha   90.00
_cell.angle_beta   90.00
_cell.angle_gamma   90.00
#
_symmetry.space_group_name_H-M   'P 1'
#
loop_
_entity.id
_entity.type
_entity.pdbx_description
1 polymer ?
#
loop_
_entity_poly.entity_id
_entity_poly.type
_entity_poly.pdbx_seq_one_letter_code
_entity_poly.pdbx_strand_id
1 'polypeptide(L)'
;MSEILYHKTHPTLESLLKQLHFEEDSDEADIAQELLEEATEIACPKTLINIIPVKLNEETVTLGDVEITYPYVRKMLVGTDKVAVYISTCGT
;
A
#
# COMPACT_ATOMS: atom_id res chain seq x y z
N MET A 1 -6.84 14.20 14.85
CA MET A 1 -7.29 14.69 13.52
C MET A 1 -6.69 13.75 12.49
N SER A 2 -7.52 13.11 11.68
CA SER A 2 -7.09 12.24 10.59
C SER A 2 -6.95 13.11 9.33
N GLU A 3 -5.79 13.10 8.68
CA GLU A 3 -5.59 13.80 7.42
C GLU A 3 -5.80 12.84 6.25
N ILE A 4 -6.74 13.18 5.35
CA ILE A 4 -6.93 12.42 4.11
C ILE A 4 -5.90 12.93 3.11
N LEU A 5 -4.82 12.16 2.93
CA LEU A 5 -3.81 12.42 1.91
C LEU A 5 -4.12 11.57 0.67
N TYR A 6 -4.43 12.24 -0.45
CA TYR A 6 -4.59 11.58 -1.73
C TYR A 6 -3.20 11.35 -2.36
N HIS A 7 -2.73 10.10 -2.34
CA HIS A 7 -1.51 9.71 -3.06
C HIS A 7 -1.90 8.83 -4.25
N LYS A 8 -1.65 9.31 -5.47
CA LYS A 8 -1.78 8.52 -6.69
C LYS A 8 -0.44 7.88 -7.01
N THR A 9 -0.28 6.60 -6.70
CA THR A 9 0.75 5.76 -7.32
C THR A 9 0.11 5.06 -8.51
N HIS A 10 0.49 5.46 -9.72
CA HIS A 10 0.05 4.77 -10.93
C HIS A 10 0.96 3.55 -11.17
N PRO A 11 0.41 2.34 -11.28
CA PRO A 11 1.19 1.20 -11.75
C PRO A 11 1.76 1.50 -13.14
N THR A 12 3.03 1.14 -13.37
CA THR A 12 3.67 1.23 -14.69
C THR A 12 3.53 -0.09 -15.44
N LEU A 13 3.60 -0.07 -16.76
CA LEU A 13 3.65 -1.29 -17.58
C LEU A 13 4.77 -2.21 -17.11
N GLU A 14 5.98 -1.68 -16.90
CA GLU A 14 7.12 -2.44 -16.37
C GLU A 14 6.77 -3.20 -15.06
N SER A 15 6.09 -2.52 -14.13
CA SER A 15 5.69 -3.13 -12.86
C SER A 15 4.65 -4.24 -13.04
N LEU A 16 3.76 -4.09 -14.03
CA LEU A 16 2.72 -5.06 -14.38
C LEU A 16 3.33 -6.28 -15.07
N LEU A 17 4.16 -6.10 -16.10
CA LEU A 17 4.81 -7.19 -16.83
C LEU A 17 5.69 -8.03 -15.91
N LYS A 18 6.42 -7.40 -14.98
CA LYS A 18 7.22 -8.10 -13.98
C LYS A 18 6.37 -8.98 -13.04
N GLN A 19 5.17 -8.53 -12.68
CA GLN A 19 4.25 -9.31 -11.84
C GLN A 19 3.59 -10.46 -12.61
N LEU A 20 3.33 -10.26 -13.90
CA LEU A 20 2.75 -11.26 -14.80
C LEU A 20 3.79 -12.21 -15.41
N HIS A 21 5.08 -11.93 -15.21
CA HIS A 21 6.21 -12.66 -15.78
C HIS A 21 6.26 -12.63 -17.32
N PHE A 22 5.95 -11.48 -17.92
CA PHE A 22 6.05 -11.24 -19.36
C PHE A 22 7.30 -10.44 -19.74
N GLU A 23 7.79 -10.65 -20.97
CA GLU A 23 8.86 -9.86 -21.57
C GLU A 23 8.30 -8.57 -22.18
N GLU A 24 9.11 -7.52 -22.26
CA GLU A 24 8.66 -6.19 -22.72
C GLU A 24 8.33 -6.13 -24.23
N ASP A 25 8.92 -7.01 -25.03
CA ASP A 25 8.77 -7.10 -26.48
C ASP A 25 7.78 -8.19 -26.93
N SER A 26 6.97 -8.70 -25.99
CA SER A 26 5.95 -9.72 -26.25
C SER A 26 4.62 -9.14 -26.73
N ASP A 27 3.83 -9.93 -27.47
CA ASP A 27 2.47 -9.55 -27.87
C ASP A 27 1.57 -9.32 -26.62
N GLU A 28 1.87 -10.02 -25.52
CA GLU A 28 1.21 -9.84 -24.23
C GLU A 28 1.47 -8.46 -23.61
N ALA A 29 2.59 -7.81 -23.93
CA ALA A 29 2.90 -6.47 -23.42
C ALA A 29 1.94 -5.41 -23.96
N ASP A 30 1.56 -5.50 -25.23
CA ASP A 30 0.57 -4.62 -25.86
C ASP A 30 -0.81 -4.79 -25.22
N ILE A 31 -1.23 -6.03 -24.98
CA ILE A 31 -2.49 -6.35 -24.30
C ILE A 31 -2.47 -5.85 -22.84
N ALA A 32 -1.37 -6.04 -22.13
CA ALA A 32 -1.22 -5.57 -20.76
C ALA A 32 -1.27 -4.03 -20.68
N GLN A 33 -0.72 -3.34 -21.68
CA GLN A 33 -0.79 -1.88 -21.79
C GLN A 33 -2.23 -1.40 -22.00
N GLU A 34 -2.98 -1.97 -22.94
CA GLU A 34 -4.39 -1.61 -23.16
C GLU A 34 -5.23 -1.82 -21.89
N LEU A 35 -5.12 -2.98 -21.25
CA LEU A 35 -5.88 -3.28 -20.02
C LEU A 35 -5.49 -2.36 -18.85
N LEU A 36 -4.21 -1.96 -18.77
CA LEU A 36 -3.74 -1.02 -17.76
C LEU A 36 -4.32 0.39 -17.98
N GLU A 37 -4.41 0.83 -19.22
CA GLU A 37 -5.03 2.10 -19.59
C GLU A 37 -6.52 2.09 -19.25
N GLU A 38 -7.27 1.07 -19.68
CA GLU A 38 -8.70 0.92 -19.36
C GLU A 38 -8.95 0.88 -17.84
N ALA A 39 -8.16 0.09 -17.10
CA ALA A 39 -8.26 0.01 -15.66
C ALA A 39 -7.96 1.36 -14.99
N THR A 40 -7.02 2.14 -15.54
CA THR A 40 -6.66 3.47 -15.01
C THR A 40 -7.76 4.50 -15.26
N GLU A 41 -8.48 4.42 -16.38
CA GLU A 41 -9.62 5.29 -16.67
C GLU A 41 -10.81 5.03 -15.74
N ILE A 42 -11.07 3.76 -15.41
CA ILE A 42 -12.19 3.35 -14.56
C ILE A 42 -11.85 3.52 -13.08
N ALA A 43 -10.58 3.32 -12.70
CA ALA A 43 -10.16 3.38 -11.31
C ALA A 43 -10.40 4.76 -10.69
N CYS A 44 -11.03 4.77 -9.52
CA CYS A 44 -11.16 5.94 -8.66
C CYS A 44 -10.32 5.74 -7.39
N PRO A 45 -8.98 5.85 -7.49
CA PRO A 45 -8.11 5.54 -6.37
C PRO A 45 -8.32 6.52 -5.22
N LYS A 46 -8.52 5.97 -4.02
CA LYS A 46 -8.67 6.72 -2.77
C LYS A 46 -7.80 6.09 -1.70
N THR A 47 -7.11 6.93 -0.95
CA THR A 47 -6.28 6.50 0.18
C THR A 47 -6.68 7.29 1.41
N LEU A 48 -6.93 6.57 2.51
CA LEU A 48 -7.07 7.15 3.83
C LEU A 48 -5.78 6.86 4.60
N ILE A 49 -5.17 7.90 5.17
CA ILE A 49 -3.97 7.78 6.00
C ILE A 49 -4.30 8.27 7.41
N ASN A 50 -3.80 7.56 8.42
CA ASN A 50 -3.90 7.98 9.80
C ASN A 50 -2.54 7.79 10.48
N ILE A 51 -2.03 8.87 11.07
CA ILE A 51 -0.76 8.85 11.81
C ILE A 51 -1.08 8.54 13.27
N ILE A 52 -0.57 7.43 13.77
CA ILE A 52 -0.84 6.96 15.12
C ILE A 52 0.46 6.78 15.92
N PRO A 53 0.46 7.10 17.22
CA PRO A 53 1.61 6.85 18.08
C PRO A 53 1.84 5.35 18.26
N VAL A 54 3.10 4.95 18.30
CA VAL A 54 3.49 3.58 18.64
C VAL A 54 3.64 3.49 20.16
N LYS A 55 3.00 2.49 20.77
CA LYS A 55 3.23 2.15 22.18
C LYS A 55 3.86 0.77 22.23
N LEU A 56 5.08 0.69 22.73
CA LEU A 56 5.80 -0.57 22.91
C LEU A 56 5.62 -1.05 24.35
N ASN A 57 5.24 -2.31 24.51
CA ASN A 57 5.29 -3.03 25.77
C ASN A 57 6.43 -4.07 25.73
N GLU A 58 6.58 -4.85 26.80
CA GLU A 58 7.64 -5.88 26.88
C GLU A 58 7.55 -6.87 25.71
N GLU A 59 6.33 -7.34 25.38
CA GLU A 59 6.11 -8.35 24.34
C GLU A 59 5.23 -7.89 23.16
N THR A 60 4.52 -6.76 23.31
CA THR A 60 3.50 -6.32 22.34
C THR A 60 3.75 -4.92 21.80
N VAL A 61 3.11 -4.60 20.68
CA VAL A 61 2.97 -3.24 20.15
C VAL A 61 1.50 -2.87 20.10
N THR A 62 1.17 -1.70 20.63
CA THR A 62 -0.18 -1.14 20.55
C THR A 62 -0.20 0.04 19.59
N LEU A 63 -1.12 0.00 18.64
CA LEU A 63 -1.34 0.96 17.57
C LEU A 63 -2.81 1.41 17.61
N GLY A 64 -3.09 2.53 18.29
CA GLY A 64 -4.48 2.92 18.58
C GLY A 64 -5.17 1.89 19.48
N ASP A 65 -6.25 1.28 18.99
CA ASP A 65 -7.02 0.24 19.68
C ASP A 65 -6.59 -1.19 19.31
N VAL A 66 -5.53 -1.34 18.50
CA VAL A 66 -5.04 -2.64 18.03
C VAL A 66 -3.80 -3.05 18.83
N GLU A 67 -3.82 -4.26 19.37
CA GLU A 67 -2.64 -4.90 19.97
C GLU A 67 -2.06 -5.95 19.03
N ILE A 68 -0.74 -5.88 18.81
CA ILE A 68 0.01 -6.77 17.94
C ILE A 68 1.03 -7.52 18.79
N THR A 69 0.92 -8.85 18.80
CA THR A 69 1.79 -9.76 19.58
C THR A 69 2.93 -10.37 18.75
N TYR A 70 3.01 -10.04 17.45
CA TYR A 70 4.04 -10.59 16.56
C TYR A 70 5.43 -9.99 16.88
N PRO A 71 6.43 -10.81 17.28
CA PRO A 71 7.74 -10.32 17.69
C PRO A 71 8.48 -9.54 16.60
N TYR A 72 8.27 -9.90 15.34
CA TYR A 72 8.88 -9.22 14.19
C TYR A 72 8.39 -7.77 14.04
N VAL A 73 7.08 -7.54 14.22
CA VAL A 73 6.49 -6.19 14.15
C VAL A 73 7.05 -5.33 15.27
N ARG A 74 7.17 -5.88 16.49
CA ARG A 74 7.83 -5.19 17.60
C ARG A 74 9.25 -4.78 17.24
N LYS A 75 10.05 -5.72 16.72
CA LYS A 75 11.44 -5.45 16.32
C LYS A 75 11.54 -4.34 15.27
N MET A 76 10.63 -4.28 14.29
CA MET A 76 10.61 -3.23 13.27
C MET A 76 10.26 -1.85 13.82
N LEU A 77 9.47 -1.79 14.90
CA LEU A 77 8.93 -0.54 15.43
C LEU A 77 9.70 -0.02 16.67
N VAL A 78 10.75 -0.71 17.12
CA VAL A 78 11.65 -0.20 18.16
C VAL A 78 12.26 1.13 17.72
N GLY A 79 12.13 2.17 18.56
CA GLY A 79 12.63 3.51 18.28
C GLY A 79 11.77 4.32 17.29
N THR A 80 10.61 3.80 16.89
CA THR A 80 9.64 4.52 16.06
C THR A 80 8.60 5.19 16.94
N ASP A 81 8.45 6.52 16.84
CA ASP A 81 7.48 7.26 17.65
C ASP A 81 6.05 7.18 17.11
N LYS A 82 5.91 7.16 15.78
CA LYS A 82 4.61 7.17 15.07
C LYS A 82 4.70 6.33 13.81
N VAL A 83 3.58 5.72 13.44
CA VAL A 83 3.40 5.03 12.15
C VAL A 83 2.27 5.65 11.37
N ALA A 84 2.41 5.64 10.04
CA ALA A 84 1.32 5.98 9.12
C ALA A 84 0.60 4.69 8.73
N VAL A 85 -0.59 4.48 9.26
CA VAL A 85 -1.49 3.41 8.82
C VAL A 85 -2.30 3.94 7.66
N TYR A 86 -2.45 3.14 6.61
CA TYR A 86 -3.22 3.54 5.45
C TYR A 86 -4.12 2.41 4.95
N ILE A 87 -5.22 2.81 4.32
CA ILE A 87 -6.09 1.94 3.54
C ILE A 87 -6.22 2.59 2.16
N SER A 88 -6.02 1.81 1.12
CA SER A 88 -6.15 2.23 -0.27
C SER A 88 -7.23 1.41 -0.97
N THR A 89 -7.99 2.04 -1.85
CA THR A 89 -8.95 1.40 -2.75
C THR A 89 -8.79 1.97 -4.16
N CYS A 90 -9.19 1.21 -5.19
CA CYS A 90 -9.27 1.67 -6.57
C CYS A 90 -10.70 2.12 -6.98
N GLY A 91 -11.64 2.23 -6.04
CA GLY A 91 -13.04 2.59 -6.30
C GLY A 91 -14.00 1.94 -5.30
N THR A 92 -15.31 2.01 -5.57
CA THR A 92 -16.29 1.06 -5.00
C THR A 92 -16.38 -0.17 -5.87
#